data_AF-A0A7G8X9F8-F1
#
_entry.id   AF-A0A7G8X9F8-F1
#
_cell.length_a   1.000
_cell.length_b   1.000
_cell.length_c   1.000
_cell.angle_alpha   90.00
_cell.angle_beta   90.00
_cell.angle_gamma   90.00
#
_symmetry.space_group_name_H-M   'P 1'
#
loop_
_entity.id
_entity.type
_entity.pdbx_description
1 polymer ?
#
loop_
_entity_poly.entity_id
_entity_poly.type
_entity_poly.pdbx_seq_one_letter_code
_entity_poly.pdbx_strand_id
1 'polypeptide(L)'
;MVLFVGYVFAFIGALAAYHLSEGKSKKRKYIVWGITFMLVISPLLSFQIGLTYGLIIRNIWAIPVTIIILFTIGFIIGLIILLIGIFKKKETDVPV
;
A
#
# COMPACT_ATOMS: atom_id res chain seq x y z
N MET A 1 4.87 -18.95 15.14
CA MET A 1 4.25 -18.85 13.79
C MET A 1 5.06 -17.86 12.96
N VAL A 2 5.68 -18.29 11.86
CA VAL A 2 6.72 -17.57 11.09
C VAL A 2 6.13 -16.49 10.16
N LEU A 3 5.20 -15.66 10.65
CA LEU A 3 4.42 -14.74 9.82
C LEU A 3 4.50 -13.28 10.30
N PHE A 4 5.70 -12.81 10.63
CA PHE A 4 5.95 -11.36 10.79
C PHE A 4 6.63 -10.72 9.56
N VAL A 5 7.14 -11.54 8.66
CA VAL A 5 7.96 -11.12 7.52
C VAL A 5 7.21 -10.15 6.60
N GLY A 6 5.94 -10.43 6.27
CA GLY A 6 5.13 -9.53 5.43
C GLY A 6 4.91 -8.14 6.04
N TYR A 7 4.74 -8.06 7.36
CA TYR A 7 4.60 -6.79 8.07
C TYR A 7 5.91 -6.01 8.12
N VAL A 8 7.04 -6.71 8.29
CA VAL A 8 8.37 -6.09 8.28
C VAL A 8 8.68 -5.51 6.90
N PHE A 9 8.40 -6.24 5.81
CA PHE A 9 8.60 -5.71 4.45
C PHE A 9 7.65 -4.55 4.13
N ALA A 10 6.40 -4.59 4.59
CA ALA A 10 5.49 -3.45 4.46
C ALA A 10 6.02 -2.21 5.21
N PHE A 11 6.61 -2.41 6.40
CA PHE A 11 7.23 -1.33 7.18
C PHE A 11 8.47 -0.76 6.49
N ILE A 12 9.33 -1.60 5.91
CA ILE A 12 10.48 -1.15 5.11
C ILE A 12 10.03 -0.36 3.88
N GLY A 13 9.00 -0.83 3.18
CA GLY A 13 8.40 -0.10 2.05
C GLY A 13 7.86 1.27 2.46
N ALA A 14 7.21 1.36 3.62
CA ALA A 14 6.74 2.62 4.20
C ALA A 14 7.89 3.57 4.58
N LEU A 15 8.98 3.06 5.16
CA LEU A 15 10.17 3.84 5.48
C LEU A 15 10.87 4.38 4.22
N ALA A 16 11.00 3.56 3.18
CA ALA A 16 11.55 3.98 1.90
C ALA A 16 10.69 5.07 1.24
N ALA A 17 9.36 4.92 1.28
CA ALA A 17 8.43 5.93 0.79
C ALA A 17 8.49 7.23 1.59
N TYR A 18 8.71 7.15 2.91
CA TYR A 18 8.90 8.30 3.78
C TYR A 18 10.14 9.10 3.37
N HIS A 19 11.31 8.45 3.29
CA HIS A 19 12.55 9.11 2.88
C HIS A 19 12.47 9.70 1.45
N LEU A 20 11.81 9.00 0.51
CA LEU A 20 11.66 9.49 -0.86
C LEU A 20 10.69 10.68 -0.98
N SER A 21 9.83 10.85 0.03
CA SER A 21 8.86 11.95 0.13
C SER A 21 9.37 13.14 0.96
N GLU A 22 10.46 12.96 1.70
CA GLU A 22 11.02 14.00 2.57
C GLU A 22 11.57 15.16 1.73
N GLY A 23 11.19 16.40 2.09
CA GLY A 23 11.56 17.61 1.34
C GLY A 23 10.93 17.76 -0.06
N LYS A 24 9.97 16.89 -0.45
CA LYS A 24 9.28 16.99 -1.74
C LYS A 24 7.89 17.61 -1.60
N SER A 25 7.37 18.18 -2.70
CA SER A 25 6.03 18.78 -2.73
C SER A 25 4.96 17.77 -2.33
N LYS A 26 3.88 18.25 -1.69
CA LYS A 26 2.76 17.39 -1.26
C LYS A 26 2.26 16.51 -2.42
N LYS A 27 2.25 17.03 -3.64
CA LYS A 27 1.95 16.30 -4.89
C LYS A 27 2.76 15.01 -5.02
N ARG A 28 4.10 15.12 -4.97
CA ARG A 28 5.01 13.99 -5.16
C ARG A 28 4.88 12.96 -4.03
N LYS A 29 4.63 13.43 -2.80
CA LYS A 29 4.36 12.56 -1.64
C LYS A 29 3.16 11.65 -1.88
N TYR A 30 2.01 12.19 -2.33
CA TYR A 30 0.83 11.37 -2.62
C TYR A 30 1.08 10.37 -3.76
N ILE A 31 1.83 10.74 -4.80
CA ILE A 31 2.17 9.82 -5.90
C ILE A 31 3.03 8.65 -5.38
N VAL A 32 4.10 8.95 -4.62
CA VAL A 32 5.00 7.93 -4.08
C VAL A 32 4.26 6.99 -3.12
N TRP A 33 3.43 7.55 -2.24
CA TRP A 33 2.63 6.77 -1.30
C TRP A 33 1.58 5.91 -2.00
N GLY A 34 0.90 6.44 -3.03
CA GLY A 34 -0.07 5.67 -3.81
C GLY A 34 0.55 4.45 -4.49
N ILE A 35 1.69 4.64 -5.17
CA ILE A 35 2.44 3.53 -5.82
C ILE A 35 2.93 2.52 -4.79
N THR A 36 3.49 2.99 -3.68
CA THR A 36 3.98 2.10 -2.61
C THR A 36 2.84 1.28 -2.01
N PHE A 37 1.67 1.90 -1.83
CA PHE A 37 0.50 1.21 -1.33
C PHE A 37 0.01 0.12 -2.29
N MET A 38 -0.01 0.42 -3.59
CA MET A 38 -0.42 -0.54 -4.63
C MET A 38 0.52 -1.72 -4.76
N LEU A 39 1.83 -1.45 -4.89
CA LEU A 39 2.79 -2.45 -5.38
C LEU A 39 3.50 -3.18 -4.26
N VAL A 40 3.57 -2.58 -3.06
CA VAL A 40 4.35 -3.14 -1.95
C VAL A 40 3.41 -3.51 -0.81
N ILE A 41 2.70 -2.53 -0.25
CA ILE A 41 1.95 -2.73 0.99
C ILE A 41 0.74 -3.65 0.76
N SER A 42 -0.08 -3.38 -0.26
CA SER A 42 -1.28 -4.17 -0.55
C SER A 42 -1.00 -5.66 -0.81
N PRO A 43 -0.09 -6.06 -1.74
CA PRO A 43 0.17 -7.47 -2.00
C PRO A 43 0.82 -8.18 -0.82
N LEU A 44 1.71 -7.52 -0.06
CA LEU A 44 2.34 -8.14 1.10
C LEU A 44 1.36 -8.34 2.26
N LEU A 45 0.51 -7.34 2.55
CA LEU A 45 -0.50 -7.45 3.60
C LEU A 45 -1.57 -8.48 3.25
N SER A 46 -2.08 -8.47 2.02
CA SER A 46 -3.12 -9.39 1.59
C SER A 46 -2.63 -10.84 1.66
N PHE A 47 -1.41 -11.10 1.17
CA PHE A 47 -0.78 -12.41 1.22
C PHE A 47 -0.63 -12.91 2.67
N GLN A 48 -0.14 -12.05 3.56
CA GLN A 48 0.09 -12.42 4.95
C GLN A 48 -1.20 -12.73 5.70
N ILE A 49 -2.20 -11.87 5.57
CA ILE A 49 -3.49 -12.03 6.23
C ILE A 49 -4.22 -13.23 5.65
N GLY A 50 -4.20 -13.42 4.33
CA GLY A 50 -4.87 -14.54 3.66
C GLY A 50 -4.30 -15.90 4.06
N LEU A 51 -2.97 -16.03 4.13
CA LEU A 51 -2.33 -17.25 4.65
C LEU A 51 -2.69 -17.50 6.11
N THR A 52 -2.58 -16.48 6.95
CA THR A 52 -2.87 -16.61 8.39
C THR A 52 -4.32 -17.02 8.62
N TYR A 53 -5.26 -16.35 7.94
CA TYR A 53 -6.69 -16.62 8.04
C TYR A 53 -7.03 -18.04 7.57
N GLY A 54 -6.59 -18.42 6.37
CA GLY A 54 -6.88 -19.74 5.82
C GLY A 54 -6.29 -20.90 6.63
N LEU A 55 -5.14 -20.70 7.26
CA LEU A 55 -4.56 -21.67 8.19
C LEU A 55 -5.37 -21.81 9.48
N ILE A 56 -5.84 -20.69 10.06
CA ILE A 56 -6.66 -20.69 11.28
C ILE A 56 -7.97 -21.45 11.05
N ILE A 57 -8.67 -21.18 9.94
CA ILE A 57 -9.93 -21.85 9.63
C ILE A 57 -9.74 -23.20 8.95
N ARG A 58 -8.48 -23.63 8.74
CA ARG A 58 -8.07 -24.89 8.11
C ARG A 58 -8.75 -25.14 6.76
N ASN A 59 -8.98 -24.06 5.99
CA ASN A 59 -9.60 -24.10 4.68
C ASN A 59 -8.68 -23.46 3.64
N ILE A 60 -8.16 -24.29 2.73
CA ILE A 60 -7.23 -23.88 1.69
C ILE A 60 -7.88 -22.90 0.70
N TRP A 61 -9.19 -23.04 0.44
CA TRP A 61 -9.92 -22.14 -0.45
C TRP A 61 -10.07 -20.73 0.12
N ALA A 62 -10.01 -20.58 1.44
CA ALA A 62 -10.11 -19.26 2.06
C ALA A 62 -8.85 -18.43 1.85
N ILE A 63 -7.69 -19.05 1.64
CA ILE A 63 -6.43 -18.35 1.39
C ILE A 63 -6.54 -17.43 0.16
N PRO A 64 -6.76 -17.93 -1.08
CA PRO A 64 -6.81 -17.09 -2.26
C PRO A 64 -7.98 -16.10 -2.22
N VAL A 65 -9.14 -16.49 -1.68
CA VAL A 65 -10.30 -15.60 -1.56
C VAL A 65 -9.98 -14.38 -0.69
N THR A 66 -9.41 -14.60 0.50
CA THR A 66 -9.04 -13.52 1.40
C THR A 66 -7.94 -12.63 0.81
N ILE A 67 -6.95 -13.21 0.11
CA ILE A 67 -5.91 -12.45 -0.58
C ILE A 67 -6.52 -11.53 -1.65
N ILE A 68 -7.40 -12.05 -2.50
CA ILE A 68 -7.99 -11.28 -3.61
C ILE A 68 -8.81 -10.11 -3.07
N ILE A 69 -9.64 -10.34 -2.05
CA ILE A 69 -10.49 -9.29 -1.45
C ILE A 69 -9.62 -8.19 -0.84
N LEU A 70 -8.66 -8.55 0.01
CA LEU A 70 -7.77 -7.58 0.68
C LEU A 70 -6.89 -6.83 -0.31
N PHE A 71 -6.32 -7.54 -1.30
CA PHE A 71 -5.51 -6.93 -2.34
C PHE A 71 -6.31 -5.91 -3.14
N THR A 72 -7.53 -6.25 -3.54
CA THR A 72 -8.40 -5.37 -4.31
C THR A 72 -8.72 -4.10 -3.54
N ILE A 73 -9.09 -4.23 -2.26
CA ILE A 73 -9.37 -3.08 -1.38
C ILE A 73 -8.12 -2.20 -1.23
N GLY A 74 -6.97 -2.80 -0.89
CA GLY A 74 -5.72 -2.07 -0.73
C GLY A 74 -5.24 -1.40 -2.02
N PHE A 75 -5.44 -2.05 -3.17
CA PHE A 75 -5.12 -1.51 -4.48
C PHE A 75 -5.99 -0.30 -4.84
N ILE A 76 -7.30 -0.38 -4.58
CA ILE A 76 -8.23 0.75 -4.78
C ILE A 76 -7.84 1.93 -3.89
N ILE A 77 -7.50 1.69 -2.61
CA ILE A 77 -7.02 2.73 -1.71
C ILE A 77 -5.74 3.38 -2.27
N GLY A 78 -4.77 2.57 -2.70
CA GLY A 78 -3.56 3.06 -3.36
C GLY A 78 -3.85 3.88 -4.61
N LEU A 79 -4.84 3.47 -5.42
CA LEU A 79 -5.30 4.18 -6.62
C LEU A 79 -5.88 5.54 -6.28
N ILE A 80 -6.75 5.63 -5.28
CA ILE A 80 -7.32 6.90 -4.84
C ILE A 80 -6.20 7.86 -4.41
N ILE A 81 -5.25 7.38 -3.59
CA ILE A 81 -4.11 8.19 -3.12
C ILE A 81 -3.24 8.67 -4.30
N LEU A 82 -2.98 7.80 -5.26
CA LEU A 82 -2.21 8.12 -6.47
C LEU A 82 -2.92 9.19 -7.31
N LEU A 83 -4.23 9.03 -7.53
CA LEU A 83 -5.04 9.99 -8.30
C LEU A 83 -5.05 11.37 -7.63
N ILE A 84 -5.24 11.42 -6.30
CA ILE A 84 -5.12 12.68 -5.54
C ILE A 84 -3.75 13.32 -5.79
N GLY A 85 -2.68 12.53 -5.78
CA GLY A 85 -1.34 13.01 -6.10
C GLY A 85 -1.17 13.53 -7.52
N ILE A 86 -1.75 12.86 -8.52
CA ILE A 86 -1.65 13.28 -9.93
C ILE A 86 -2.42 14.58 -10.17
N PHE A 87 -3.64 14.69 -9.65
CA PHE A 87 -4.52 15.84 -9.85
C PHE A 87 -4.19 17.04 -8.96
N LYS A 88 -3.38 16.88 -7.91
CA LYS A 88 -2.96 18.00 -7.07
C LYS A 88 -2.15 19.01 -7.91
N LYS A 89 -2.65 20.24 -7.99
CA LYS A 89 -1.96 21.36 -8.65
C LYS A 89 -0.63 21.60 -7.93
N LYS A 90 0.42 21.98 -8.67
CA LYS A 90 1.70 22.35 -8.05
C LYS A 90 1.45 23.62 -7.21
N GLU A 91 1.93 23.66 -5.97
CA GLU A 91 1.80 24.82 -5.06
C GLU A 91 2.64 26.04 -5.53
N THR A 92 2.90 26.18 -6.84
CA THR A 92 3.68 27.28 -7.43
C THR A 92 2.80 28.27 -8.22
N ASP A 93 1.47 28.19 -8.06
CA ASP A 93 0.55 29.20 -8.57
C ASP A 93 0.11 30.10 -7.41
N VAL A 94 1.08 30.78 -6.79
CA VAL A 94 0.77 32.01 -6.05
C VAL A 94 0.90 33.12 -7.11
N PRO A 95 -0.19 33.75 -7.56
CA PRO A 95 -0.05 34.96 -8.37
C PRO A 95 0.57 36.02 -7.46
N VAL A 96 1.80 36.42 -7.77
CA VAL A 96 2.49 37.58 -7.17
C VAL A 96 1.93 38.84 -7.80
#